data_AF-A0A967HU07-F1
#
_entry.id   AF-A0A967HU07-F1
#
_cell.length_a   1.000
_cell.length_b   1.000
_cell.length_c   1.000
_cell.angle_alpha   90.00
_cell.angle_beta   90.00
_cell.angle_gamma   90.00
#
_symmetry.space_group_name_H-M   'P 1'
#
loop_
_entity.id
_entity.type
_entity.pdbx_description
1 polymer ?
#
loop_
_entity_poly.entity_id
_entity_poly.type
_entity_poly.pdbx_seq_one_letter_code
_entity_poly.pdbx_strand_id
1 'polypeptide(L)'
;MVRIARSDPRARPVLASLFILASAALVAAFAGDGGEHEADPETVLRGRGLVLEHACGGCHGGGSNPAAEGWLAGMMSPEQEFRIGPCGDDPETEPCFLTRPRNLTPHNTTGMGRFSERQIFNALRYGLRPGETADVEITSTVPGEGNFPENPKYLAPPMPWPAWRHMPDEDLWAIAAYLKHGVKPVENRVPDSEGPPDFWASAFTVEEIGSYPAHPFPTGNEREPADGVDREKVLKGRQEVIEHDCGGCHGGDANPAADGWLIGITSPEQDFLIGPCAVDPEAEPCFRTRPRNLTPHNTTGMGRFSERQIFNALRYGLRPGETADVEITSTVPGEGNFPETPKYLAGGMPWESWRHMSDEDLWAIAAYLKHGLKPVENRVPDSEGPPDFWASDYTVEKIGPWPAPPFPTANEVAQ
;
A
#
# COMPACT_ATOMS: atom_id res chain seq x y z
N MET A 1 79.79 17.69 24.01
CA MET A 1 78.48 17.81 23.34
C MET A 1 77.46 18.26 24.38
N VAL A 2 76.90 19.44 24.18
CA VAL A 2 76.17 20.33 25.13
C VAL A 2 74.80 19.70 25.50
N ARG A 3 74.53 19.28 26.75
CA ARG A 3 74.02 19.96 27.98
C ARG A 3 72.55 20.47 27.91
N ILE A 4 71.59 19.84 28.64
CA ILE A 4 71.03 20.14 30.01
C ILE A 4 70.06 21.36 29.99
N ALA A 5 68.89 21.51 30.65
CA ALA A 5 68.25 21.03 31.90
C ALA A 5 66.70 21.24 31.81
N ARG A 6 65.81 20.40 32.41
CA ARG A 6 65.26 20.43 33.80
C ARG A 6 64.78 21.80 34.33
N SER A 7 63.50 21.91 34.71
CA SER A 7 63.05 21.95 36.13
C SER A 7 61.58 22.33 36.29
N ASP A 8 60.84 21.51 37.04
CA ASP A 8 59.68 21.88 37.87
C ASP A 8 60.22 22.20 39.29
N PRO A 9 59.71 23.21 40.05
CA PRO A 9 58.73 22.87 41.11
C PRO A 9 57.75 23.98 41.58
N ARG A 10 56.52 23.54 41.94
CA ARG A 10 55.70 23.88 43.14
C ARG A 10 55.26 25.34 43.40
N ALA A 11 53.93 25.54 43.51
CA ALA A 11 53.21 25.87 44.77
C ALA A 11 51.74 26.32 44.51
N ARG A 12 50.77 25.71 45.22
CA ARG A 12 49.40 26.20 45.49
C ARG A 12 49.47 27.29 46.59
N PRO A 13 48.52 28.27 46.76
CA PRO A 13 47.08 28.00 46.94
C PRO A 13 46.02 29.08 46.52
N VAL A 14 44.76 28.62 46.40
CA VAL A 14 43.45 29.20 46.81
C VAL A 14 43.15 30.71 46.62
N LEU A 15 42.08 31.01 45.86
CA LEU A 15 40.97 31.97 46.12
C LEU A 15 40.13 32.09 44.81
N ALA A 16 38.97 31.44 44.70
CA ALA A 16 37.63 31.87 45.15
C ALA A 16 36.87 32.75 44.12
N SER A 17 35.65 32.28 43.81
CA SER A 17 34.45 33.00 43.33
C SER A 17 34.38 33.32 41.83
N LEU A 18 33.56 32.57 41.07
CA LEU A 18 32.11 32.75 40.84
C LEU A 18 31.80 33.94 39.93
N PHE A 19 31.42 33.67 38.67
CA PHE A 19 30.23 34.20 37.98
C PHE A 19 30.21 33.62 36.56
N ILE A 20 29.45 32.52 36.36
CA ILE A 20 28.96 32.15 35.04
C ILE A 20 27.44 31.96 35.17
N LEU A 21 26.74 32.75 34.38
CA LEU A 21 25.29 32.82 34.25
C LEU A 21 24.70 31.43 33.99
N ALA A 22 23.69 31.08 34.78
CA ALA A 22 22.85 29.91 34.55
C ALA A 22 21.89 30.20 33.38
N SER A 23 22.12 29.54 32.25
CA SER A 23 21.09 29.30 31.24
C SER A 23 20.65 27.84 31.40
N ALA A 24 19.61 27.62 32.19
CA ALA A 24 18.97 26.31 32.26
C ALA A 24 18.22 26.07 30.94
N ALA A 25 18.82 25.33 30.02
CA ALA A 25 18.09 24.72 28.93
C ALA A 25 17.31 23.54 29.51
N LEU A 26 15.99 23.69 29.57
CA LEU A 26 15.07 22.58 29.78
C LEU A 26 15.23 21.63 28.58
N VAL A 27 15.96 20.54 28.77
CA VAL A 27 15.86 19.38 27.88
C VAL A 27 14.61 18.63 28.35
N ALA A 28 13.48 18.89 27.69
CA ALA A 28 12.32 18.03 27.80
C ALA A 28 12.69 16.69 27.13
N ALA A 29 12.99 15.68 27.93
CA ALA A 29 13.05 14.31 27.48
C ALA A 29 11.61 13.89 27.13
N PHE A 30 11.33 13.66 25.86
CA PHE A 30 10.13 12.92 25.44
C PHE A 30 10.33 11.46 25.81
N ALA A 31 9.97 11.11 27.05
CA ALA A 31 9.62 9.75 27.37
C ALA A 31 8.23 9.51 26.78
N GLY A 32 8.14 8.65 25.77
CA GLY A 32 6.87 8.18 25.23
C GLY A 32 6.12 7.43 26.32
N ASP A 33 5.07 8.05 26.85
CA ASP A 33 4.15 7.40 27.78
C ASP A 33 3.21 6.52 26.97
N GLY A 34 3.19 5.22 27.29
CA GLY A 34 2.35 4.20 26.65
C GLY A 34 0.90 4.25 27.12
N GLY A 35 0.30 5.44 27.14
CA GLY A 35 -1.12 5.64 27.41
C GLY A 35 -1.94 5.50 26.13
N GLU A 36 -3.12 4.88 26.23
CA GLU A 36 -4.16 4.92 25.19
C GLU A 36 -4.37 6.39 24.78
N HIS A 37 -3.90 6.75 23.59
CA HIS A 37 -4.16 8.06 23.02
C HIS A 37 -5.61 8.05 22.56
N GLU A 38 -6.46 8.90 23.14
CA GLU A 38 -7.74 9.21 22.50
C GLU A 38 -7.39 9.76 21.12
N ALA A 39 -7.71 8.99 20.06
CA ALA A 39 -7.25 9.30 18.73
C ALA A 39 -7.81 10.66 18.30
N ASP A 40 -6.92 11.64 18.12
CA ASP A 40 -7.29 12.97 17.68
C ASP A 40 -8.13 12.91 16.38
N PRO A 41 -9.24 13.66 16.25
CA PRO A 41 -10.11 13.59 15.07
C PRO A 41 -9.38 13.79 13.74
N GLU A 42 -8.31 14.61 13.69
CA GLU A 42 -7.51 14.78 12.47
C GLU A 42 -6.78 13.49 12.09
N THR A 43 -6.24 12.77 13.09
CA THR A 43 -5.59 11.47 12.90
C THR A 43 -6.56 10.43 12.37
N VAL A 44 -7.79 10.37 12.89
CA VAL A 44 -8.84 9.47 12.38
C VAL A 44 -9.24 9.81 10.95
N LEU A 45 -9.37 11.11 10.61
CA LEU A 45 -9.69 11.53 9.24
C LEU A 45 -8.55 11.24 8.26
N ARG A 46 -7.29 11.40 8.67
CA ARG A 46 -6.12 10.98 7.89
C ARG A 46 -6.14 9.48 7.64
N GLY A 47 -6.37 8.70 8.71
CA GLY A 47 -6.51 7.24 8.64
C GLY A 47 -7.59 6.78 7.68
N ARG A 48 -8.74 7.48 7.70
CA ARG A 48 -9.83 7.24 6.77
C ARG A 48 -9.40 7.45 5.31
N GLY A 49 -8.69 8.53 5.03
CA GLY A 49 -8.16 8.82 3.69
C GLY A 49 -7.26 7.69 3.19
N LEU A 50 -6.29 7.29 4.02
CA LEU A 50 -5.36 6.21 3.72
C LEU A 50 -6.08 4.87 3.47
N VAL A 51 -7.09 4.54 4.28
CA VAL A 51 -7.90 3.32 4.09
C VAL A 51 -8.70 3.33 2.78
N LEU A 52 -9.16 4.49 2.34
CA LEU A 52 -9.87 4.65 1.07
C LEU A 52 -8.94 4.51 -0.13
N GLU A 53 -7.72 5.05 -0.07
CA GLU A 53 -6.79 5.01 -1.20
C GLU A 53 -5.95 3.72 -1.27
N HIS A 54 -5.64 3.08 -0.13
CA HIS A 54 -4.92 1.80 -0.07
C HIS A 54 -5.83 0.57 -0.20
N ALA A 55 -7.02 0.74 -0.80
CA ALA A 55 -7.94 -0.32 -1.20
C ALA A 55 -8.34 -1.33 -0.11
N CYS A 56 -8.29 -0.95 1.18
CA CYS A 56 -8.59 -1.90 2.25
C CYS A 56 -10.03 -2.44 2.14
N GLY A 57 -10.99 -1.57 1.79
CA GLY A 57 -12.40 -1.93 1.61
C GLY A 57 -12.64 -2.88 0.43
N GLY A 58 -11.84 -2.79 -0.64
CA GLY A 58 -11.93 -3.67 -1.80
C GLY A 58 -11.80 -5.14 -1.41
N CYS A 59 -10.86 -5.46 -0.52
CA CYS A 59 -10.67 -6.81 0.00
C CYS A 59 -11.52 -7.08 1.25
N HIS A 60 -11.56 -6.14 2.21
CA HIS A 60 -12.14 -6.36 3.53
C HIS A 60 -13.60 -5.90 3.66
N GLY A 61 -14.33 -5.67 2.57
CA GLY A 61 -15.75 -5.30 2.63
C GLY A 61 -16.48 -5.31 1.29
N GLY A 62 -15.81 -5.74 0.21
CA GLY A 62 -16.41 -5.91 -1.11
C GLY A 62 -16.44 -4.65 -1.99
N GLY A 63 -15.75 -3.56 -1.59
CA GLY A 63 -15.66 -2.35 -2.42
C GLY A 63 -15.12 -1.12 -1.68
N SER A 64 -14.99 0.00 -2.40
CA SER A 64 -14.35 1.24 -1.90
C SER A 64 -15.31 2.30 -1.36
N ASN A 65 -16.61 1.98 -1.24
CA ASN A 65 -17.61 2.91 -0.71
C ASN A 65 -17.78 2.76 0.81
N PRO A 66 -17.36 3.75 1.62
CA PRO A 66 -17.46 3.67 3.08
C PRO A 66 -18.90 3.69 3.61
N ALA A 67 -19.88 4.04 2.77
CA ALA A 67 -21.30 4.00 3.12
C ALA A 67 -21.99 2.67 2.77
N ALA A 68 -21.32 1.77 2.02
CA ALA A 68 -21.91 0.50 1.61
C ALA A 68 -22.00 -0.49 2.78
N GLU A 69 -23.02 -1.33 2.77
CA GLU A 69 -23.14 -2.42 3.75
C GLU A 69 -21.90 -3.33 3.67
N GLY A 70 -21.40 -3.76 4.83
CA GLY A 70 -20.22 -4.62 4.88
C GLY A 70 -18.87 -3.88 4.81
N TRP A 71 -18.86 -2.53 4.79
CA TRP A 71 -17.62 -1.74 4.85
C TRP A 71 -16.69 -2.25 5.97
N LEU A 72 -15.53 -2.78 5.58
CA LEU A 72 -14.49 -3.32 6.45
C LEU A 72 -14.91 -4.53 7.31
N ALA A 73 -16.07 -5.15 7.05
CA ALA A 73 -16.59 -6.29 7.79
C ALA A 73 -15.93 -7.64 7.43
N GLY A 74 -14.94 -7.64 6.53
CA GLY A 74 -14.25 -8.81 6.00
C GLY A 74 -14.99 -9.45 4.83
N MET A 75 -14.64 -10.70 4.56
CA MET A 75 -15.37 -11.56 3.63
C MET A 75 -16.85 -11.72 4.07
N MET A 76 -17.77 -11.37 3.18
CA MET A 76 -19.22 -11.49 3.34
C MET A 76 -19.83 -12.55 2.41
N SER A 77 -19.09 -12.98 1.37
CA SER A 77 -19.50 -14.04 0.46
C SER A 77 -18.31 -14.85 -0.08
N PRO A 78 -18.51 -16.11 -0.54
CA PRO A 78 -17.46 -16.98 -1.11
C PRO A 78 -16.63 -16.34 -2.22
N GLU A 79 -17.20 -15.40 -2.96
CA GLU A 79 -16.55 -14.73 -4.09
C GLU A 79 -15.37 -13.83 -3.67
N GLN A 80 -15.20 -13.58 -2.37
CA GLN A 80 -14.09 -12.79 -1.81
C GLN A 80 -12.95 -13.65 -1.24
N GLU A 81 -12.96 -14.97 -1.48
CA GLU A 81 -11.81 -15.85 -1.21
C GLU A 81 -10.72 -15.65 -2.27
N PHE A 82 -9.46 -15.67 -1.83
CA PHE A 82 -8.32 -15.65 -2.74
C PHE A 82 -7.69 -17.03 -2.80
N ARG A 83 -7.53 -17.53 -4.02
CA ARG A 83 -6.78 -18.75 -4.34
C ARG A 83 -5.29 -18.42 -4.40
N ILE A 84 -4.50 -19.02 -3.50
CA ILE A 84 -3.06 -18.82 -3.40
C ILE A 84 -2.34 -20.13 -3.67
N GLY A 85 -1.22 -20.04 -4.40
CA GLY A 85 -0.49 -21.18 -4.95
C GLY A 85 -0.83 -21.40 -6.43
N PRO A 86 -0.40 -22.52 -7.03
CA PRO A 86 -0.67 -22.83 -8.43
C PRO A 86 -2.15 -22.72 -8.86
N CYS A 87 -3.09 -22.88 -7.93
CA CYS A 87 -4.52 -22.73 -8.21
C CYS A 87 -4.99 -21.31 -8.50
N GLY A 88 -4.17 -20.29 -8.21
CA GLY A 88 -4.45 -18.91 -8.62
C GLY A 88 -4.35 -18.74 -10.14
N ASP A 89 -3.49 -19.52 -10.79
CA ASP A 89 -3.28 -19.49 -12.24
C ASP A 89 -4.18 -20.48 -12.98
N ASP A 90 -4.31 -21.68 -12.44
CA ASP A 90 -5.13 -22.78 -12.95
C ASP A 90 -5.85 -23.45 -11.78
N PRO A 91 -7.17 -23.21 -11.62
CA PRO A 91 -7.91 -23.70 -10.46
C PRO A 91 -7.89 -25.21 -10.25
N GLU A 92 -7.48 -26.01 -11.24
CA GLU A 92 -7.34 -27.47 -11.13
C GLU A 92 -6.00 -27.91 -10.53
N THR A 93 -5.05 -27.00 -10.30
CA THR A 93 -3.69 -27.32 -9.86
C THR A 93 -3.53 -27.25 -8.33
N GLU A 94 -2.86 -28.25 -7.75
CA GLU A 94 -2.50 -28.32 -6.34
C GLU A 94 -1.02 -27.96 -6.07
N PRO A 95 -0.66 -27.44 -4.88
CA PRO A 95 -1.54 -27.14 -3.76
C PRO A 95 -2.39 -25.89 -3.97
N CYS A 96 -3.64 -25.91 -3.50
CA CYS A 96 -4.51 -24.74 -3.46
C CYS A 96 -4.79 -24.29 -2.03
N PHE A 97 -4.51 -23.01 -1.73
CA PHE A 97 -4.81 -22.42 -0.42
C PHE A 97 -5.83 -21.30 -0.57
N LEU A 98 -6.93 -21.39 0.18
CA LEU A 98 -7.92 -20.31 0.27
C LEU A 98 -7.58 -19.35 1.39
N THR A 99 -7.19 -18.13 1.04
CA THR A 99 -7.01 -17.03 1.99
C THR A 99 -8.25 -16.13 2.02
N ARG A 100 -8.50 -15.52 3.19
CA ARG A 100 -9.78 -14.89 3.50
C ARG A 100 -9.56 -13.54 4.18
N PRO A 101 -10.05 -12.43 3.60
CA PRO A 101 -9.89 -11.11 4.19
C PRO A 101 -10.72 -11.01 5.48
N ARG A 102 -10.07 -10.67 6.59
CA ARG A 102 -10.69 -10.64 7.93
C ARG A 102 -11.56 -9.40 8.15
N ASN A 103 -12.44 -9.49 9.14
CA ASN A 103 -13.20 -8.35 9.63
C ASN A 103 -12.27 -7.33 10.31
N LEU A 104 -12.13 -6.14 9.71
CA LEU A 104 -11.28 -5.06 10.20
C LEU A 104 -12.00 -4.11 11.16
N THR A 105 -13.33 -4.22 11.29
CA THR A 105 -14.11 -3.38 12.21
C THR A 105 -13.69 -3.59 13.67
N PRO A 106 -13.95 -2.65 14.59
CA PRO A 106 -13.55 -2.78 16.00
C PRO A 106 -14.46 -3.73 16.80
N HIS A 107 -15.12 -4.69 16.16
CA HIS A 107 -15.87 -5.71 16.88
C HIS A 107 -14.93 -6.62 17.71
N ASN A 108 -15.19 -6.80 19.00
CA ASN A 108 -14.24 -7.42 19.92
C ASN A 108 -13.98 -8.91 19.63
N THR A 109 -14.99 -9.68 19.26
CA THR A 109 -14.89 -11.13 19.14
C THR A 109 -14.60 -11.62 17.73
N THR A 110 -15.07 -10.88 16.72
CA THR A 110 -14.94 -11.29 15.31
C THR A 110 -14.11 -10.32 14.46
N GLY A 111 -13.89 -9.09 14.94
CA GLY A 111 -13.06 -8.09 14.29
C GLY A 111 -11.78 -7.78 15.07
N MET A 112 -11.35 -6.52 14.99
CA MET A 112 -10.10 -5.99 15.51
C MET A 112 -10.21 -5.37 16.91
N GLY A 113 -11.41 -5.34 17.51
CA GLY A 113 -11.67 -4.59 18.74
C GLY A 113 -10.78 -4.99 19.93
N ARG A 114 -10.42 -6.28 20.03
CA ARG A 114 -9.56 -6.82 21.09
C ARG A 114 -8.06 -6.55 20.91
N PHE A 115 -7.63 -6.09 19.73
CA PHE A 115 -6.22 -5.81 19.46
C PHE A 115 -5.91 -4.34 19.74
N SER A 116 -4.70 -4.07 20.21
CA SER A 116 -4.20 -2.70 20.36
C SER A 116 -3.92 -2.07 18.99
N GLU A 117 -3.90 -0.74 18.93
CA GLU A 117 -3.43 -0.03 17.73
C GLU A 117 -1.99 -0.43 17.37
N ARG A 118 -1.14 -0.72 18.37
CA ARG A 118 0.23 -1.19 18.16
C ARG A 118 0.28 -2.55 17.47
N GLN A 119 -0.61 -3.47 17.82
CA GLN A 119 -0.69 -4.74 17.10
C GLN A 119 -1.17 -4.55 15.66
N ILE A 120 -2.06 -3.59 15.40
CA ILE A 120 -2.45 -3.21 14.03
C ILE A 120 -1.27 -2.60 13.28
N PHE A 121 -0.57 -1.65 13.87
CA PHE A 121 0.65 -1.06 13.33
C PHE A 121 1.69 -2.14 12.99
N ASN A 122 1.94 -3.09 13.90
CA ASN A 122 2.88 -4.18 13.66
C ASN A 122 2.44 -5.10 12.50
N ALA A 123 1.13 -5.27 12.30
CA ALA A 123 0.59 -6.01 11.18
C ALA A 123 0.86 -5.30 9.85
N LEU A 124 0.71 -3.98 9.80
CA LEU A 124 0.96 -3.19 8.59
C LEU A 124 2.46 -3.01 8.30
N ARG A 125 3.28 -2.73 9.33
CA ARG A 125 4.72 -2.47 9.19
C ARG A 125 5.55 -3.74 8.99
N TYR A 126 5.19 -4.82 9.69
CA TYR A 126 6.00 -6.04 9.76
C TYR A 126 5.28 -7.29 9.28
N GLY A 127 4.02 -7.15 8.83
CA GLY A 127 3.21 -8.28 8.42
C GLY A 127 2.77 -9.18 9.58
N LEU A 128 3.06 -8.84 10.83
CA LEU A 128 2.90 -9.74 11.97
C LEU A 128 1.42 -9.85 12.38
N ARG A 129 0.88 -11.06 12.43
CA ARG A 129 -0.54 -11.27 12.76
C ARG A 129 -0.84 -10.81 14.20
N PRO A 130 -1.80 -9.88 14.42
CA PRO A 130 -2.10 -9.30 15.73
C PRO A 130 -2.36 -10.32 16.84
N GLY A 131 -3.12 -11.40 16.56
CA GLY A 131 -3.46 -12.43 17.55
C GLY A 131 -2.33 -13.39 17.91
N GLU A 132 -1.21 -13.34 17.19
CA GLU A 132 -0.05 -14.22 17.39
C GLU A 132 1.22 -13.42 17.74
N THR A 133 1.07 -12.10 17.88
CA THR A 133 2.16 -11.16 18.15
C THR A 133 1.87 -10.41 19.43
N ALA A 134 2.87 -10.36 20.32
CA ALA A 134 2.74 -9.62 21.56
C ALA A 134 2.52 -8.12 21.30
N ASP A 135 1.81 -7.45 22.20
CA ASP A 135 1.60 -6.01 22.16
C ASP A 135 2.87 -5.26 22.62
N VAL A 136 3.88 -5.26 21.75
CA VAL A 136 5.22 -4.72 22.03
C VAL A 136 5.76 -3.97 20.81
N GLU A 137 6.63 -3.00 21.08
CA GLU A 137 7.36 -2.31 20.02
C GLU A 137 8.42 -3.23 19.42
N ILE A 138 8.43 -3.32 18.10
CA ILE A 138 9.44 -4.06 17.34
C ILE A 138 10.60 -3.11 17.01
N THR A 139 11.81 -3.51 17.37
CA THR A 139 13.05 -2.72 17.24
C THR A 139 14.10 -3.39 16.35
N SER A 140 13.82 -4.61 15.89
CA SER A 140 14.61 -5.35 14.90
C SER A 140 13.65 -6.18 14.05
N THR A 141 14.01 -6.47 12.81
CA THR A 141 13.30 -7.43 11.94
C THR A 141 14.02 -8.77 11.85
N VAL A 142 15.04 -9.00 12.70
CA VAL A 142 15.76 -10.27 12.81
C VAL A 142 14.99 -11.19 13.75
N PRO A 143 14.58 -12.40 13.30
CA PRO A 143 13.88 -13.37 14.16
C PRO A 143 14.60 -13.61 15.50
N GLY A 144 13.87 -13.40 16.60
CA GLY A 144 14.37 -13.57 17.96
C GLY A 144 15.08 -12.36 18.56
N GLU A 145 15.25 -11.26 17.81
CA GLU A 145 15.88 -10.03 18.29
C GLU A 145 14.89 -8.86 18.34
N GLY A 146 15.13 -7.87 19.20
CA GLY A 146 14.38 -6.61 19.20
C GLY A 146 12.85 -6.77 19.29
N ASN A 147 12.38 -7.77 20.04
CA ASN A 147 10.98 -8.20 20.18
C ASN A 147 10.35 -8.83 18.92
N PHE A 148 11.11 -9.04 17.84
CA PHE A 148 10.62 -9.79 16.68
C PHE A 148 10.47 -11.28 17.04
N PRO A 149 9.33 -11.93 16.70
CA PRO A 149 9.15 -13.34 17.02
C PRO A 149 10.24 -14.21 16.39
N GLU A 150 10.74 -15.21 17.15
CA GLU A 150 11.68 -16.21 16.63
C GLU A 150 11.05 -17.02 15.47
N ASN A 151 9.74 -17.27 15.54
CA ASN A 151 8.96 -17.95 14.51
C ASN A 151 7.82 -17.02 14.08
N PRO A 152 8.08 -16.04 13.19
CA PRO A 152 7.11 -15.02 12.83
C PRO A 152 5.94 -15.63 12.05
N LYS A 153 4.79 -14.98 12.23
CA LYS A 153 3.49 -15.45 11.81
C LYS A 153 2.85 -14.34 10.99
N TYR A 154 3.04 -14.39 9.67
CA TYR A 154 2.70 -13.28 8.79
C TYR A 154 1.24 -13.29 8.33
N LEU A 155 0.73 -12.12 7.97
CA LEU A 155 -0.52 -11.94 7.22
C LEU A 155 -0.43 -12.74 5.92
N ALA A 156 -1.52 -13.42 5.55
CA ALA A 156 -1.55 -14.23 4.35
C ALA A 156 -1.54 -13.35 3.08
N PRO A 157 -0.87 -13.76 2.00
CA PRO A 157 -1.07 -13.18 0.67
C PRO A 157 -2.56 -13.21 0.27
N PRO A 158 -3.06 -12.27 -0.55
CA PRO A 158 -2.30 -11.24 -1.26
C PRO A 158 -2.18 -9.91 -0.48
N MET A 159 -2.29 -9.94 0.86
CA MET A 159 -2.24 -8.72 1.68
C MET A 159 -0.94 -7.93 1.43
N PRO A 160 -0.99 -6.68 0.92
CA PRO A 160 0.20 -5.96 0.41
C PRO A 160 0.97 -5.24 1.53
N TRP A 161 1.08 -5.85 2.71
CA TRP A 161 1.92 -5.32 3.78
C TRP A 161 3.41 -5.12 3.37
N PRO A 162 4.00 -5.88 2.42
CA PRO A 162 5.36 -5.61 1.96
C PRO A 162 5.54 -4.24 1.30
N ALA A 163 4.47 -3.69 0.71
CA ALA A 163 4.45 -2.32 0.19
C ALA A 163 4.19 -1.31 1.31
N TRP A 164 3.16 -1.56 2.14
CA TRP A 164 2.77 -0.65 3.23
C TRP A 164 3.81 -0.51 4.32
N ARG A 165 4.72 -1.48 4.45
CA ARG A 165 5.90 -1.35 5.32
C ARG A 165 6.77 -0.15 4.97
N HIS A 166 6.57 0.52 3.83
CA HIS A 166 7.31 1.72 3.45
C HIS A 166 6.60 3.03 3.80
N MET A 167 5.33 2.97 4.22
CA MET A 167 4.55 4.13 4.67
C MET A 167 5.22 4.83 5.87
N PRO A 168 5.05 6.15 6.03
CA PRO A 168 5.43 6.84 7.25
C PRO A 168 4.75 6.23 8.49
N ASP A 169 5.43 6.23 9.64
CA ASP A 169 4.87 5.65 10.87
C ASP A 169 3.54 6.29 11.23
N GLU A 170 3.44 7.61 11.09
CA GLU A 170 2.24 8.39 11.36
C GLU A 170 1.03 7.98 10.50
N ASP A 171 1.27 7.51 9.27
CA ASP A 171 0.20 7.02 8.39
C ASP A 171 -0.29 5.64 8.84
N LEU A 172 0.63 4.75 9.22
CA LEU A 172 0.26 3.44 9.78
C LEU A 172 -0.51 3.56 11.10
N TRP A 173 -0.10 4.51 11.96
CA TRP A 173 -0.85 4.84 13.17
C TRP A 173 -2.21 5.46 12.88
N ALA A 174 -2.30 6.35 11.89
CA ALA A 174 -3.57 6.93 11.48
C ALA A 174 -4.56 5.86 10.98
N ILE A 175 -4.09 4.90 10.17
CA ILE A 175 -4.90 3.74 9.76
C ILE A 175 -5.40 2.97 10.98
N ALA A 176 -4.50 2.63 11.92
CA ALA A 176 -4.87 1.91 13.14
C ALA A 176 -5.94 2.66 13.95
N ALA A 177 -5.79 3.99 14.08
CA ALA A 177 -6.73 4.86 14.75
C ALA A 177 -8.10 4.88 14.08
N TYR A 178 -8.15 5.01 12.75
CA TYR A 178 -9.42 4.96 12.03
C TYR A 178 -10.12 3.59 12.18
N LEU A 179 -9.39 2.47 12.07
CA LEU A 179 -9.97 1.13 12.25
C LEU A 179 -10.51 0.91 13.67
N LYS A 180 -9.87 1.49 14.68
CA LYS A 180 -10.27 1.36 16.09
C LYS A 180 -11.37 2.33 16.51
N HIS A 181 -11.36 3.55 15.98
CA HIS A 181 -12.16 4.66 16.51
C HIS A 181 -13.09 5.31 15.48
N GLY A 182 -12.86 5.13 14.18
CA GLY A 182 -13.67 5.73 13.11
C GLY A 182 -14.73 4.81 12.51
N VAL A 183 -14.70 3.51 12.79
CA VAL A 183 -15.56 2.49 12.18
C VAL A 183 -16.52 1.88 13.20
N LYS A 184 -17.78 1.62 12.81
CA LYS A 184 -18.74 0.91 13.65
C LYS A 184 -18.38 -0.58 13.74
N PRO A 185 -18.51 -1.21 14.92
CA PRO A 185 -18.30 -2.65 15.05
C PRO A 185 -19.37 -3.42 14.28
N VAL A 186 -18.94 -4.39 13.47
CA VAL A 186 -19.83 -5.34 12.78
C VAL A 186 -19.49 -6.75 13.23
N GLU A 187 -20.48 -7.49 13.72
CA GLU A 187 -20.31 -8.90 14.05
C GLU A 187 -20.32 -9.74 12.77
N ASN A 188 -19.13 -10.00 12.21
CA ASN A 188 -18.96 -10.97 11.14
C ASN A 188 -17.74 -11.87 11.40
N ARG A 189 -17.95 -13.18 11.55
CA ARG A 189 -16.87 -14.16 11.75
C ARG A 189 -16.47 -14.76 10.41
N VAL A 190 -15.36 -14.29 9.89
CA VAL A 190 -14.71 -14.86 8.69
C VAL A 190 -13.99 -16.16 9.06
N PRO A 191 -14.16 -17.26 8.29
CA PRO A 191 -13.39 -18.49 8.48
C PRO A 191 -11.88 -18.27 8.44
N ASP A 192 -11.12 -19.17 9.02
CA ASP A 192 -9.66 -19.09 8.98
C ASP A 192 -9.14 -19.32 7.55
N SER A 193 -8.10 -18.59 7.17
CA SER A 193 -7.36 -18.89 5.93
C SER A 193 -6.68 -20.23 6.03
N GLU A 194 -6.53 -20.89 4.89
CA GLU A 194 -5.82 -22.17 4.78
C GLU A 194 -4.30 -21.98 4.82
N GLY A 195 -3.60 -23.08 5.08
CA GLY A 195 -2.17 -23.10 5.37
C GLY A 195 -1.89 -22.77 6.84
N PRO A 196 -0.91 -23.42 7.49
CA PRO A 196 -0.56 -23.05 8.84
C PRO A 196 0.00 -21.61 8.86
N PRO A 197 -0.23 -20.87 9.96
CA PRO A 197 0.38 -19.59 10.29
C PRO A 197 1.81 -19.25 9.80
N ASP A 198 2.72 -20.24 9.80
CA ASP A 198 4.13 -20.12 9.37
C ASP A 198 4.34 -20.38 7.88
N PHE A 199 3.35 -20.92 7.18
CA PHE A 199 3.44 -21.27 5.76
C PHE A 199 3.95 -20.08 4.92
N TRP A 200 3.39 -18.90 5.18
CA TRP A 200 3.72 -17.67 4.46
C TRP A 200 5.08 -17.09 4.81
N ALA A 201 5.74 -17.53 5.89
CA ALA A 201 7.03 -16.97 6.29
C ALA A 201 8.13 -17.17 5.24
N SER A 202 8.01 -18.22 4.43
CA SER A 202 8.92 -18.47 3.32
C SER A 202 8.79 -17.49 2.16
N ALA A 203 7.66 -16.77 2.03
CA ALA A 203 7.40 -15.79 0.97
C ALA A 203 7.75 -14.34 1.36
N PHE A 204 8.22 -14.12 2.60
CA PHE A 204 8.48 -12.81 3.17
C PHE A 204 9.93 -12.68 3.65
N THR A 205 10.86 -13.17 2.84
CA THR A 205 12.29 -12.98 3.07
C THR A 205 12.77 -11.61 2.57
N VAL A 206 13.87 -11.09 3.12
CA VAL A 206 14.46 -9.82 2.64
C VAL A 206 14.84 -9.90 1.15
N GLU A 207 15.17 -11.08 0.65
CA GLU A 207 15.45 -11.32 -0.76
C GLU A 207 14.21 -11.13 -1.64
N GLU A 208 13.04 -11.62 -1.19
CA GLU A 208 11.79 -11.57 -1.95
C GLU A 208 11.02 -10.26 -1.83
N ILE A 209 11.01 -9.63 -0.65
CA ILE A 209 10.23 -8.40 -0.42
C ILE A 209 11.09 -7.14 -0.29
N GLY A 210 12.39 -7.26 -0.51
CA GLY A 210 13.35 -6.16 -0.43
C GLY A 210 13.70 -5.70 0.99
N SER A 211 14.65 -4.76 1.03
CA SER A 211 15.10 -4.15 2.29
C SER A 211 14.07 -3.18 2.85
N TYR A 212 14.09 -3.01 4.17
CA TYR A 212 13.47 -1.86 4.83
C TYR A 212 14.52 -1.05 5.60
N PRO A 213 14.61 0.27 5.41
CA PRO A 213 13.90 1.08 4.40
C PRO A 213 14.16 0.64 2.95
N ALA A 214 13.32 1.09 2.02
CA ALA A 214 13.47 0.79 0.59
C ALA A 214 14.84 1.24 0.09
N HIS A 215 15.35 0.59 -0.96
CA HIS A 215 16.62 0.97 -1.58
C HIS A 215 16.63 2.47 -1.95
N PRO A 216 17.75 3.19 -1.70
CA PRO A 216 17.86 4.60 -2.06
C PRO A 216 17.69 4.81 -3.57
N PHE A 217 16.99 5.89 -3.93
CA PHE A 217 16.88 6.31 -5.32
C PHE A 217 18.20 6.96 -5.81
N PRO A 218 18.63 6.71 -7.06
CA PRO A 218 18.07 5.73 -7.99
C PRO A 218 18.64 4.32 -7.78
N THR A 219 17.80 3.30 -7.95
CA THR A 219 18.25 1.90 -8.13
C THR A 219 18.77 1.64 -9.55
N GLY A 220 19.08 0.36 -9.85
CA GLY A 220 19.43 -0.09 -11.20
C GLY A 220 18.33 0.17 -12.24
N ASN A 221 17.06 0.17 -11.84
CA ASN A 221 15.89 0.36 -12.72
C ASN A 221 15.50 1.83 -12.88
N GLU A 222 16.10 2.71 -12.09
CA GLU A 222 15.73 4.11 -11.96
C GLU A 222 16.81 5.02 -12.53
N ARG A 223 16.45 6.28 -12.76
CA ARG A 223 17.36 7.33 -13.22
C ARG A 223 17.00 8.66 -12.59
N GLU A 224 17.99 9.52 -12.41
CA GLU A 224 17.73 10.92 -12.08
C GLU A 224 16.90 11.57 -13.20
N PRO A 225 15.90 12.40 -12.86
CA PRO A 225 15.09 13.09 -13.85
C PRO A 225 15.94 14.12 -14.61
N ALA A 226 15.53 14.44 -15.84
CA ALA A 226 16.23 15.41 -16.66
C ALA A 226 16.14 16.84 -16.10
N ASP A 227 17.07 17.71 -16.50
CA ASP A 227 17.04 19.12 -16.13
C ASP A 227 15.68 19.77 -16.44
N GLY A 228 15.14 20.49 -15.44
CA GLY A 228 13.83 21.15 -15.54
C GLY A 228 12.63 20.28 -15.15
N VAL A 229 12.83 19.00 -14.86
CA VAL A 229 11.82 18.15 -14.20
C VAL A 229 11.96 18.28 -12.68
N ASP A 230 10.83 18.43 -12.00
CA ASP A 230 10.81 18.51 -10.54
C ASP A 230 11.19 17.17 -9.90
N ARG A 231 12.38 17.13 -9.29
CA ARG A 231 12.91 15.94 -8.63
C ARG A 231 12.14 15.58 -7.37
N GLU A 232 11.64 16.56 -6.62
CA GLU A 232 10.89 16.31 -5.39
C GLU A 232 9.58 15.60 -5.72
N LYS A 233 8.88 16.09 -6.74
CA LYS A 233 7.69 15.44 -7.30
C LYS A 233 7.96 14.01 -7.77
N VAL A 234 9.09 13.76 -8.43
CA VAL A 234 9.50 12.40 -8.85
C VAL A 234 9.74 11.49 -7.65
N LEU A 235 10.38 11.97 -6.59
CA LEU A 235 10.62 11.19 -5.37
C LEU A 235 9.32 10.91 -4.60
N LYS A 236 8.41 11.88 -4.52
CA LYS A 236 7.08 11.68 -3.96
C LYS A 236 6.33 10.60 -4.74
N GLY A 237 6.35 10.68 -6.07
CA GLY A 237 5.74 9.68 -6.94
C GLY A 237 6.32 8.28 -6.78
N ARG A 238 7.63 8.19 -6.56
CA ARG A 238 8.29 6.92 -6.24
C ARG A 238 7.75 6.32 -4.95
N GLN A 239 7.57 7.15 -3.92
CA GLN A 239 7.03 6.70 -2.64
C GLN A 239 5.62 6.15 -2.81
N GLU A 240 4.74 6.88 -3.49
CA GLU A 240 3.37 6.44 -3.78
C GLU A 240 3.33 5.12 -4.56
N VAL A 241 4.19 4.96 -5.57
CA VAL A 241 4.27 3.73 -6.37
C VAL A 241 4.72 2.52 -5.54
N ILE A 242 5.60 2.72 -4.55
CA ILE A 242 6.03 1.68 -3.62
C ILE A 242 4.90 1.34 -2.65
N GLU A 243 4.29 2.34 -2.00
CA GLU A 243 3.28 2.14 -0.96
C GLU A 243 1.95 1.60 -1.50
N HIS A 244 1.60 1.91 -2.75
CA HIS A 244 0.39 1.39 -3.42
C HIS A 244 0.65 0.07 -4.19
N ASP A 245 1.78 -0.60 -3.93
CA ASP A 245 2.14 -1.92 -4.48
C ASP A 245 2.05 -2.04 -6.01
N CYS A 246 2.43 -0.99 -6.74
CA CYS A 246 2.43 -1.04 -8.19
C CYS A 246 3.38 -2.15 -8.71
N GLY A 247 4.51 -2.35 -8.03
CA GLY A 247 5.54 -3.34 -8.39
C GLY A 247 5.09 -4.79 -8.21
N GLY A 248 4.33 -5.10 -7.15
CA GLY A 248 3.80 -6.43 -6.90
C GLY A 248 2.98 -6.96 -8.07
N CYS A 249 2.19 -6.10 -8.71
CA CYS A 249 1.41 -6.45 -9.90
C CYS A 249 2.18 -6.24 -11.21
N HIS A 250 2.86 -5.11 -11.39
CA HIS A 250 3.49 -4.72 -12.66
C HIS A 250 4.95 -5.17 -12.79
N GLY A 251 5.37 -6.20 -12.07
CA GLY A 251 6.75 -6.68 -12.05
C GLY A 251 6.97 -7.93 -11.22
N GLY A 252 6.05 -8.22 -10.29
CA GLY A 252 6.08 -9.39 -9.43
C GLY A 252 6.86 -9.20 -8.12
N ASP A 253 7.25 -7.96 -7.79
CA ASP A 253 8.05 -7.65 -6.60
C ASP A 253 7.79 -6.20 -6.13
N ALA A 254 7.72 -5.99 -4.81
CA ALA A 254 7.62 -4.68 -4.16
C ALA A 254 8.99 -3.93 -4.07
N ASN A 255 10.08 -4.57 -4.48
CA ASN A 255 11.43 -4.06 -4.41
C ASN A 255 11.82 -3.23 -5.66
N PRO A 256 12.08 -1.92 -5.54
CA PRO A 256 12.49 -1.08 -6.66
C PRO A 256 13.85 -1.44 -7.29
N ALA A 257 14.65 -2.29 -6.63
CA ALA A 257 15.91 -2.81 -7.15
C ALA A 257 15.78 -4.14 -7.89
N ALA A 258 14.62 -4.81 -7.85
CA ALA A 258 14.41 -6.09 -8.53
C ALA A 258 14.38 -5.95 -10.05
N ASP A 259 14.89 -6.93 -10.78
CA ASP A 259 14.98 -6.88 -12.26
C ASP A 259 13.61 -6.70 -12.94
N GLY A 260 12.53 -7.17 -12.30
CA GLY A 260 11.15 -7.05 -12.78
C GLY A 260 10.47 -5.70 -12.51
N TRP A 261 11.11 -4.76 -11.81
CA TRP A 261 10.45 -3.54 -11.32
C TRP A 261 9.71 -2.77 -12.43
N LEU A 262 8.37 -2.83 -12.37
CA LEU A 262 7.44 -2.08 -13.22
C LEU A 262 7.54 -2.39 -14.74
N ILE A 263 8.16 -3.52 -15.13
CA ILE A 263 8.30 -3.90 -16.54
C ILE A 263 7.07 -4.65 -17.08
N GLY A 264 6.04 -4.87 -16.26
CA GLY A 264 4.89 -5.72 -16.55
C GLY A 264 5.23 -7.20 -16.38
N ILE A 265 4.25 -8.06 -16.64
CA ILE A 265 4.47 -9.51 -16.54
C ILE A 265 5.49 -10.00 -17.56
N THR A 266 6.23 -11.05 -17.18
CA THR A 266 7.28 -11.69 -17.99
C THR A 266 7.00 -13.16 -18.25
N SER A 267 6.07 -13.76 -17.52
CA SER A 267 5.64 -15.14 -17.71
C SER A 267 4.13 -15.30 -17.49
N PRO A 268 3.50 -16.37 -18.03
CA PRO A 268 2.06 -16.63 -17.86
C PRO A 268 1.62 -16.88 -16.41
N GLU A 269 2.53 -17.29 -15.53
CA GLU A 269 2.30 -17.49 -14.08
C GLU A 269 2.10 -16.16 -13.32
N GLN A 270 2.16 -15.03 -14.02
CA GLN A 270 1.85 -13.71 -13.49
C GLN A 270 0.52 -13.15 -14.06
N ASP A 271 -0.20 -13.94 -14.87
CA ASP A 271 -1.55 -13.59 -15.33
C ASP A 271 -2.52 -13.65 -14.14
N PHE A 272 -3.36 -12.64 -13.97
CA PHE A 272 -4.43 -12.72 -12.98
C PHE A 272 -5.69 -13.31 -13.61
N LEU A 273 -6.16 -14.43 -13.05
CA LEU A 273 -7.45 -15.02 -13.39
C LEU A 273 -8.58 -14.16 -12.81
N ILE A 274 -9.51 -13.73 -13.66
CA ILE A 274 -10.66 -12.88 -13.27
C ILE A 274 -11.95 -13.36 -13.93
N GLY A 275 -13.07 -12.97 -13.33
CA GLY A 275 -14.41 -13.43 -13.71
C GLY A 275 -14.90 -14.57 -12.81
N PRO A 276 -16.11 -15.12 -13.07
CA PRO A 276 -16.68 -16.21 -12.29
C PRO A 276 -15.75 -17.40 -12.07
N CYS A 277 -14.87 -17.70 -13.06
CA CYS A 277 -13.91 -18.81 -12.97
C CYS A 277 -12.89 -18.69 -11.83
N ALA A 278 -12.61 -17.47 -11.36
CA ALA A 278 -11.71 -17.25 -10.23
C ALA A 278 -12.28 -17.84 -8.92
N VAL A 279 -13.61 -17.93 -8.83
CA VAL A 279 -14.33 -18.48 -7.68
C VAL A 279 -14.71 -19.93 -7.94
N ASP A 280 -15.37 -20.19 -9.06
CA ASP A 280 -15.86 -21.51 -9.47
C ASP A 280 -15.18 -21.92 -10.80
N PRO A 281 -14.28 -22.93 -10.81
CA PRO A 281 -13.57 -23.36 -12.01
C PRO A 281 -14.46 -23.71 -13.20
N GLU A 282 -15.72 -24.11 -12.96
CA GLU A 282 -16.68 -24.47 -14.00
C GLU A 282 -17.47 -23.27 -14.55
N ALA A 283 -17.29 -22.08 -13.98
CA ALA A 283 -18.06 -20.89 -14.33
C ALA A 283 -17.43 -20.05 -15.44
N GLU A 284 -18.27 -19.52 -16.32
CA GLU A 284 -17.90 -18.66 -17.45
C GLU A 284 -18.57 -17.27 -17.32
N PRO A 285 -17.97 -16.19 -17.86
CA PRO A 285 -16.74 -16.17 -18.65
C PRO A 285 -15.46 -16.19 -17.79
N CYS A 286 -14.41 -16.79 -18.31
CA CYS A 286 -13.08 -16.75 -17.69
C CYS A 286 -12.13 -15.82 -18.46
N PHE A 287 -11.42 -14.93 -17.76
CA PHE A 287 -10.44 -14.03 -18.37
C PHE A 287 -9.11 -14.01 -17.64
N ARG A 288 -8.04 -13.77 -18.37
CA ARG A 288 -6.72 -13.42 -17.85
C ARG A 288 -6.41 -11.96 -18.07
N THR A 289 -6.17 -11.22 -16.99
CA THR A 289 -5.63 -9.85 -17.08
C THR A 289 -4.13 -9.83 -16.83
N ARG A 290 -3.46 -8.96 -17.60
CA ARG A 290 -2.01 -8.93 -17.74
C ARG A 290 -1.50 -7.53 -17.40
N PRO A 291 -0.94 -7.33 -16.19
CA PRO A 291 -0.30 -6.09 -15.81
C PRO A 291 0.74 -5.63 -16.84
N ARG A 292 0.56 -4.41 -17.34
CA ARG A 292 1.37 -3.86 -18.43
C ARG A 292 2.72 -3.32 -17.95
N ASN A 293 3.63 -3.15 -18.89
CA ASN A 293 4.87 -2.43 -18.67
C ASN A 293 4.59 -0.95 -18.36
N LEU A 294 4.97 -0.50 -17.15
CA LEU A 294 4.76 0.88 -16.70
C LEU A 294 5.99 1.78 -16.95
N THR A 295 7.12 1.21 -17.39
CA THR A 295 8.33 1.99 -17.71
C THR A 295 8.08 2.98 -18.85
N PRO A 296 8.89 4.05 -19.00
CA PRO A 296 8.70 5.06 -20.04
C PRO A 296 9.16 4.58 -21.43
N HIS A 297 9.21 3.28 -21.70
CA HIS A 297 9.48 2.76 -23.04
C HIS A 297 8.35 3.15 -24.01
N ASN A 298 8.69 3.73 -25.17
CA ASN A 298 7.70 4.34 -26.06
C ASN A 298 6.72 3.34 -26.70
N THR A 299 7.21 2.16 -27.05
CA THR A 299 6.43 1.18 -27.83
C THR A 299 5.69 0.21 -26.92
N THR A 300 6.35 -0.26 -25.87
CA THR A 300 5.80 -1.34 -25.02
C THR A 300 5.38 -0.88 -23.63
N GLY A 301 5.80 0.31 -23.19
CA GLY A 301 5.41 0.89 -21.91
C GLY A 301 4.64 2.22 -22.07
N MET A 302 4.82 3.11 -21.09
CA MET A 302 4.08 4.36 -20.93
C MET A 302 4.71 5.57 -21.65
N GLY A 303 5.80 5.36 -22.39
CA GLY A 303 6.60 6.44 -22.98
C GLY A 303 5.81 7.35 -23.93
N ARG A 304 4.85 6.80 -24.67
CA ARG A 304 4.00 7.56 -25.61
C ARG A 304 2.83 8.33 -24.97
N PHE A 305 2.48 8.02 -23.72
CA PHE A 305 1.35 8.66 -23.04
C PHE A 305 1.80 9.91 -22.29
N SER A 306 0.93 10.91 -22.23
CA SER A 306 1.17 12.10 -21.40
C SER A 306 1.02 11.77 -19.91
N GLU A 307 1.60 12.58 -19.03
CA GLU A 307 1.33 12.48 -17.58
C GLU A 307 -0.17 12.62 -17.28
N ARG A 308 -0.91 13.40 -18.07
CA ARG A 308 -2.35 13.58 -17.91
C ARG A 308 -3.14 12.33 -18.26
N GLN A 309 -2.74 11.60 -19.29
CA GLN A 309 -3.35 10.31 -19.61
C GLN A 309 -3.08 9.28 -18.50
N ILE A 310 -1.91 9.34 -17.86
CA ILE A 310 -1.60 8.51 -16.68
C ILE A 310 -2.48 8.93 -15.49
N PHE A 311 -2.56 10.23 -15.20
CA PHE A 311 -3.46 10.78 -14.17
C PHE A 311 -4.91 10.33 -14.40
N ASN A 312 -5.41 10.43 -15.63
CA ASN A 312 -6.79 10.04 -15.95
C ASN A 312 -7.02 8.52 -15.76
N ALA A 313 -5.98 7.70 -16.00
CA ALA A 313 -6.05 6.26 -15.75
C ALA A 313 -6.18 5.97 -14.25
N LEU A 314 -5.42 6.67 -13.40
CA LEU A 314 -5.46 6.47 -11.96
C LEU A 314 -6.73 7.07 -11.31
N ARG A 315 -7.15 8.26 -11.75
CA ARG A 315 -8.31 8.97 -11.17
C ARG A 315 -9.66 8.41 -11.64
N TYR A 316 -9.76 8.00 -12.91
CA TYR A 316 -11.03 7.65 -13.55
C TYR A 316 -11.04 6.23 -14.13
N GLY A 317 -9.97 5.47 -13.94
CA GLY A 317 -9.86 4.13 -14.50
C GLY A 317 -9.75 4.10 -16.01
N LEU A 318 -9.55 5.23 -16.69
CA LEU A 318 -9.62 5.31 -18.15
C LEU A 318 -8.33 4.83 -18.82
N ARG A 319 -8.41 3.91 -19.79
CA ARG A 319 -7.22 3.39 -20.46
C ARG A 319 -6.50 4.50 -21.25
N PRO A 320 -5.18 4.74 -21.01
CA PRO A 320 -4.45 5.84 -21.63
C PRO A 320 -4.52 5.86 -23.17
N GLY A 321 -4.45 4.70 -23.83
CA GLY A 321 -4.44 4.60 -25.29
C GLY A 321 -5.77 4.87 -25.98
N GLU A 322 -6.86 4.96 -25.23
CA GLU A 322 -8.22 5.12 -25.75
C GLU A 322 -8.91 6.37 -25.19
N THR A 323 -8.17 7.14 -24.41
CA THR A 323 -8.64 8.35 -23.76
C THR A 323 -7.85 9.53 -24.30
N ALA A 324 -8.56 10.56 -24.73
CA ALA A 324 -7.94 11.78 -25.21
C ALA A 324 -7.09 12.43 -24.10
N ASP A 325 -6.03 13.12 -24.49
CA ASP A 325 -5.17 13.88 -23.59
C ASP A 325 -5.85 15.20 -23.18
N VAL A 326 -6.88 15.09 -22.35
CA VAL A 326 -7.74 16.21 -21.93
C VAL A 326 -8.01 16.14 -20.43
N GLU A 327 -8.31 17.30 -19.85
CA GLU A 327 -8.83 17.37 -18.50
C GLU A 327 -10.27 16.85 -18.46
N ILE A 328 -10.50 15.90 -17.57
CA ILE A 328 -11.81 15.31 -17.33
C ILE A 328 -12.55 16.17 -16.30
N THR A 329 -13.74 16.64 -16.69
CA THR A 329 -14.55 17.58 -15.90
C THR A 329 -15.89 16.99 -15.43
N SER A 330 -16.20 15.76 -15.85
CA SER A 330 -17.35 14.97 -15.43
C SER A 330 -16.95 13.51 -15.33
N THR A 331 -17.68 12.72 -14.56
CA THR A 331 -17.56 11.26 -14.50
C THR A 331 -18.78 10.56 -15.12
N VAL A 332 -19.64 11.31 -15.80
CA VAL A 332 -20.83 10.80 -16.47
C VAL A 332 -20.50 10.53 -17.94
N PRO A 333 -20.68 9.29 -18.45
CA PRO A 333 -20.53 8.96 -19.86
C PRO A 333 -21.22 9.96 -20.80
N GLY A 334 -20.42 10.59 -21.68
CA GLY A 334 -20.91 11.55 -22.69
C GLY A 334 -21.07 12.98 -22.19
N GLU A 335 -20.83 13.28 -20.92
CA GLU A 335 -20.85 14.65 -20.39
C GLU A 335 -19.46 15.28 -20.32
N GLY A 336 -19.38 16.56 -20.70
CA GLY A 336 -18.12 17.29 -20.72
C GLY A 336 -17.09 16.62 -21.65
N ASN A 337 -15.92 16.33 -21.10
CA ASN A 337 -14.84 15.61 -21.81
C ASN A 337 -14.78 14.12 -21.46
N PHE A 338 -15.74 13.58 -20.72
CA PHE A 338 -15.75 12.16 -20.36
C PHE A 338 -16.23 11.32 -21.54
N PRO A 339 -15.56 10.20 -21.89
CA PRO A 339 -15.94 9.40 -23.05
C PRO A 339 -17.39 8.89 -22.97
N GLU A 340 -18.11 8.95 -24.09
CA GLU A 340 -19.46 8.36 -24.20
C GLU A 340 -19.44 6.83 -23.99
N THR A 341 -18.38 6.17 -24.44
CA THR A 341 -18.13 4.73 -24.24
C THR A 341 -16.79 4.52 -23.54
N PRO A 342 -16.72 4.76 -22.22
CA PRO A 342 -15.47 4.68 -21.48
C PRO A 342 -14.89 3.27 -21.54
N LYS A 343 -13.58 3.20 -21.76
CA LYS A 343 -12.82 1.96 -21.72
C LYS A 343 -11.97 1.97 -20.47
N TYR A 344 -12.33 1.09 -19.55
CA TYR A 344 -11.73 1.09 -18.22
C TYR A 344 -10.54 0.12 -18.13
N LEU A 345 -9.66 0.37 -17.16
CA LEU A 345 -8.67 -0.57 -16.68
C LEU A 345 -9.37 -1.85 -16.19
N ALA A 346 -8.65 -2.97 -16.27
CA ALA A 346 -9.18 -4.27 -15.85
C ALA A 346 -9.51 -4.28 -14.35
N GLY A 347 -10.48 -5.12 -13.94
CA GLY A 347 -11.00 -5.20 -12.57
C GLY A 347 -9.97 -5.40 -11.46
N GLY A 348 -8.81 -6.00 -11.75
CA GLY A 348 -7.74 -6.18 -10.77
C GLY A 348 -6.92 -4.91 -10.47
N MET A 349 -7.13 -3.81 -11.20
CA MET A 349 -6.43 -2.55 -10.97
C MET A 349 -7.25 -1.68 -10.01
N PRO A 350 -6.75 -1.34 -8.80
CA PRO A 350 -7.55 -0.73 -7.73
C PRO A 350 -7.76 0.79 -7.91
N TRP A 351 -8.06 1.23 -9.14
CA TRP A 351 -8.24 2.64 -9.47
C TRP A 351 -9.45 3.24 -8.75
N GLU A 352 -10.46 2.43 -8.42
CA GLU A 352 -11.62 2.86 -7.64
C GLU A 352 -11.26 3.29 -6.21
N SER A 353 -10.09 2.87 -5.72
CA SER A 353 -9.52 3.33 -4.45
C SER A 353 -8.62 4.54 -4.68
N TRP A 354 -7.72 4.48 -5.66
CA TRP A 354 -6.80 5.58 -5.99
C TRP A 354 -7.48 6.84 -6.50
N ARG A 355 -8.72 6.74 -6.99
CA ARG A 355 -9.55 7.91 -7.27
C ARG A 355 -9.75 8.79 -6.04
N HIS A 356 -9.41 8.33 -4.84
CA HIS A 356 -9.48 9.10 -3.59
C HIS A 356 -8.18 9.79 -3.19
N MET A 357 -7.06 9.48 -3.85
CA MET A 357 -5.76 10.15 -3.64
C MET A 357 -5.84 11.63 -3.95
N SER A 358 -4.92 12.43 -3.43
CA SER A 358 -4.81 13.84 -3.81
C SER A 358 -4.40 13.97 -5.28
N ASP A 359 -4.74 15.09 -5.93
CA ASP A 359 -4.25 15.37 -7.28
C ASP A 359 -2.72 15.39 -7.32
N GLU A 360 -2.09 15.93 -6.26
CA GLU A 360 -0.64 16.01 -6.13
C GLU A 360 0.01 14.62 -6.20
N ASP A 361 -0.51 13.65 -5.46
CA ASP A 361 0.02 12.28 -5.43
C ASP A 361 -0.14 11.57 -6.77
N LEU A 362 -1.31 11.70 -7.42
CA LEU A 362 -1.54 11.13 -8.76
C LEU A 362 -0.61 11.73 -9.82
N TRP A 363 -0.39 13.04 -9.76
CA TRP A 363 0.57 13.72 -10.62
C TRP A 363 2.01 13.32 -10.30
N ALA A 364 2.33 13.07 -9.04
CA ALA A 364 3.64 12.60 -8.61
C ALA A 364 3.92 11.19 -9.16
N ILE A 365 2.96 10.26 -9.05
CA ILE A 365 3.05 8.92 -9.67
C ILE A 365 3.34 9.06 -11.17
N ALA A 366 2.56 9.89 -11.88
CA ALA A 366 2.77 10.10 -13.32
C ALA A 366 4.18 10.63 -13.63
N ALA A 367 4.69 11.57 -12.82
CA ALA A 367 6.03 12.11 -12.97
C ALA A 367 7.11 11.04 -12.74
N TYR A 368 6.97 10.19 -11.71
CA TYR A 368 7.92 9.10 -11.45
C TYR A 368 7.94 8.09 -12.61
N LEU A 369 6.78 7.63 -13.07
CA LEU A 369 6.69 6.67 -14.17
C LEU A 369 7.31 7.21 -15.47
N LYS A 370 7.21 8.52 -15.72
CA LYS A 370 7.78 9.17 -16.91
C LYS A 370 9.26 9.50 -16.79
N HIS A 371 9.68 9.97 -15.61
CA HIS A 371 10.96 10.65 -15.44
C HIS A 371 11.92 9.93 -14.48
N GLY A 372 11.41 9.18 -13.50
CA GLY A 372 12.21 8.43 -12.52
C GLY A 372 12.65 7.03 -12.96
N LEU A 373 11.97 6.44 -13.94
CA LEU A 373 12.28 5.09 -14.44
C LEU A 373 13.17 5.08 -15.69
N LYS A 374 14.01 4.05 -15.82
CA LYS A 374 14.67 3.73 -17.10
C LYS A 374 13.65 3.03 -18.02
N PRO A 375 13.68 3.31 -19.34
CA PRO A 375 12.83 2.59 -20.29
C PRO A 375 13.31 1.14 -20.44
N VAL A 376 12.40 0.18 -20.31
CA VAL A 376 12.67 -1.24 -20.55
C VAL A 376 11.70 -1.76 -21.61
N GLU A 377 12.24 -2.39 -22.66
CA GLU A 377 11.41 -3.05 -23.66
C GLU A 377 10.93 -4.40 -23.14
N ASN A 378 9.68 -4.44 -22.67
CA ASN A 378 8.94 -5.68 -22.44
C ASN A 378 7.53 -5.54 -23.02
N ARG A 379 7.15 -6.39 -23.98
CA ARG A 379 5.83 -6.40 -24.60
C ARG A 379 4.94 -7.41 -23.91
N VAL A 380 4.03 -6.92 -23.08
CA VAL A 380 2.99 -7.72 -22.45
C VAL A 380 1.83 -7.96 -23.42
N PRO A 381 1.34 -9.21 -23.60
CA PRO A 381 0.13 -9.50 -24.38
C PRO A 381 -1.09 -8.74 -23.88
N ASP A 382 -2.11 -8.60 -24.72
CA ASP A 382 -3.34 -7.94 -24.29
C ASP A 382 -4.10 -8.79 -23.26
N SER A 383 -4.65 -8.15 -22.22
CA SER A 383 -5.60 -8.80 -21.32
C SER A 383 -6.81 -9.31 -22.11
N GLU A 384 -7.38 -10.42 -21.65
CA GLU A 384 -8.63 -10.95 -22.17
C GLU A 384 -9.84 -10.13 -21.69
N GLY A 385 -10.97 -10.34 -22.37
CA GLY A 385 -12.23 -9.62 -22.13
C GLY A 385 -12.36 -8.37 -23.01
N PRO A 386 -13.58 -8.06 -23.51
CA PRO A 386 -13.78 -6.87 -24.31
C PRO A 386 -13.58 -5.61 -23.43
N PRO A 387 -13.11 -4.49 -24.02
CA PRO A 387 -12.82 -3.23 -23.32
C PRO A 387 -13.92 -2.66 -22.42
N ASP A 388 -15.18 -2.96 -22.72
CA ASP A 388 -16.39 -2.50 -22.05
C ASP A 388 -16.94 -3.50 -21.02
N PHE A 389 -16.34 -4.68 -20.89
CA PHE A 389 -16.81 -5.72 -19.97
C PHE A 389 -16.96 -5.19 -18.54
N TRP A 390 -15.96 -4.45 -18.07
CA TRP A 390 -15.88 -3.92 -16.70
C TRP A 390 -16.75 -2.68 -16.47
N ALA A 391 -17.30 -2.07 -17.52
CA ALA A 391 -18.06 -0.82 -17.38
C ALA A 391 -19.28 -0.98 -16.45
N SER A 392 -19.85 -2.19 -16.39
CA SER A 392 -20.98 -2.49 -15.52
C SER A 392 -20.60 -2.62 -14.04
N ASP A 393 -19.32 -2.79 -13.72
CA ASP A 393 -18.79 -2.86 -12.36
C ASP A 393 -18.43 -1.50 -11.79
N TYR A 394 -18.23 -0.51 -12.65
CA TYR A 394 -17.77 0.83 -12.28
C TYR A 394 -18.91 1.86 -12.28
N THR A 395 -20.02 1.51 -11.64
CA THR A 395 -21.14 2.43 -11.41
C THR A 395 -20.99 3.12 -10.05
N VAL A 396 -21.55 4.32 -9.90
CA VAL A 396 -21.59 5.03 -8.60
C VAL A 396 -22.21 4.17 -7.49
N GLU A 397 -23.16 3.29 -7.85
CA GLU A 397 -23.77 2.34 -6.91
C GLU A 397 -22.76 1.31 -6.37
N LYS A 398 -21.90 0.75 -7.24
CA LYS A 398 -20.93 -0.28 -6.87
C LYS A 398 -19.66 0.27 -6.24
N ILE A 399 -19.02 1.25 -6.89
CA ILE A 399 -17.72 1.79 -6.44
C ILE A 399 -17.85 3.05 -5.57
N GLY A 400 -19.06 3.56 -5.37
CA GLY A 400 -19.32 4.78 -4.60
C GLY A 400 -19.14 6.08 -5.40
N PRO A 401 -19.59 7.21 -4.81
CA PRO A 401 -19.44 8.51 -5.42
C PRO A 401 -17.99 9.02 -5.36
N TRP A 402 -17.69 9.99 -6.22
CA TRP A 402 -16.50 10.83 -6.10
C TRP A 402 -16.94 12.30 -5.99
N PRO A 403 -16.48 13.06 -4.98
CA PRO A 403 -15.71 12.63 -3.81
C PRO A 403 -16.39 11.54 -2.96
N ALA A 404 -15.62 10.84 -2.12
CA ALA A 404 -16.17 9.87 -1.18
C ALA A 404 -17.24 10.53 -0.28
N PRO A 405 -18.25 9.79 0.21
CA PRO A 405 -19.24 10.34 1.12
C PRO A 405 -18.58 11.02 2.33
N PRO A 406 -19.15 12.13 2.84
CA PRO A 406 -18.58 12.82 3.99
C PRO A 406 -18.56 11.93 5.22
N PHE A 407 -17.51 12.04 6.02
CA PHE A 407 -17.42 11.37 7.31
C PHE A 407 -18.33 12.04 8.35
N PRO A 408 -19.01 11.29 9.23
CA PRO A 408 -19.14 9.83 9.21
C PRO A 408 -20.24 9.36 8.24
N THR A 409 -20.01 8.24 7.56
CA THR A 409 -21.07 7.48 6.86
C THR A 409 -21.94 6.66 7.83
N ALA A 410 -22.87 5.87 7.27
CA ALA A 410 -23.68 4.91 8.03
C ALA A 410 -22.83 3.85 8.77
N ASN A 411 -21.62 3.54 8.31
CA ASN A 411 -20.72 2.54 8.92
C ASN A 411 -19.62 3.16 9.79
N GLU A 412 -19.63 4.48 9.94
CA GLU A 412 -18.58 5.22 10.64
C GLU A 412 -19.16 5.94 11.86
N VAL A 413 -18.29 6.31 12.79
CA VAL A 413 -18.65 7.07 13.99
C VAL A 413 -17.77 8.31 14.09
N ALA A 414 -18.39 9.48 14.28
CA ALA A 414 -17.66 10.64 14.74
C ALA A 414 -17.36 10.46 16.24
N GLN A 415 -16.13 10.78 16.64
CA GLN A 415 -15.75 10.85 18.05
C GLN A 415 -16.41 12.04 18.75
#